data_AF-A0A3C0VQI8-F1
#
_entry.id   AF-A0A3C0VQI8-F1
#
_cell.length_a   1.000
_cell.length_b   1.000
_cell.length_c   1.000
_cell.angle_alpha   90.00
_cell.angle_beta   90.00
_cell.angle_gamma   90.00
#
_symmetry.space_group_name_H-M   'P 1'
#
loop_
_entity.id
_entity.type
_entity.pdbx_description
1 polymer ?
#
loop_
_entity_poly.entity_id
_entity_poly.type
_entity_poly.pdbx_seq_one_letter_code
_entity_poly.pdbx_strand_id
1 'polypeptide(L)'
;MKKAVIVFLALMVLLSSCGKEEDKENTKDNTIIDQALPEVMYDDIAGTEGLSYEVPESKPGILVDLQGYKSDEDKTIIFVCDKPLSGCNIVDAASGEVVLTTDLIETTSDEGYHYYADISSLTEPGTYYAQTDLIGRSYDFKISDDIYSSMRNQAVEDIISHQAAADRDVINESQALSLMLMAYELNPDYFEDLDGNGIADVLDAARNSANFLLTMQDSIGAVAVSGHCDNPEADDPVWTRGEDSNDATLVYAAALANFARCYRQYDGDLADKCLYSSETAYKYVTLSQVEDYNKEYCYMADACLYKTTGIEDYGIRCNEHKEAYPDTSNFIGDFAYLTTSKTADITICTGIINSYAKEAENISNFTSKDNYFISQNISSNEDIHVRILEDMLVMSYMNYLITNKEYRTVIQNHMHYLCGENEDSRDYLEDEILEGDNYLYYRAEELFILSSIDVKYKVPEQN
;
A
#
# COMPACT_ATOMS: atom_id res chain seq x y z
N MET A 1 6.32 56.37 13.27
CA MET A 1 7.03 56.77 12.02
C MET A 1 6.47 55.86 10.93
N LYS A 2 5.63 56.36 10.00
CA LYS A 2 6.02 56.86 8.66
C LYS A 2 6.92 55.82 7.94
N LYS A 3 6.68 55.34 6.71
CA LYS A 3 5.75 55.69 5.62
C LYS A 3 6.05 54.72 4.45
N ALA A 4 5.04 54.53 3.58
CA ALA A 4 5.10 54.49 2.10
C ALA A 4 5.90 53.35 1.41
N VAL A 5 5.28 52.49 0.60
CA VAL A 5 4.73 52.73 -0.77
C VAL A 5 5.81 53.10 -1.78
N ILE A 6 6.04 52.25 -2.80
CA ILE A 6 6.19 52.64 -4.21
C ILE A 6 5.57 51.56 -5.12
N VAL A 7 4.73 52.06 -6.02
CA VAL A 7 3.97 51.43 -7.13
C VAL A 7 4.75 51.64 -8.45
N PHE A 8 4.32 50.95 -9.52
CA PHE A 8 4.48 51.23 -10.97
C PHE A 8 5.54 50.40 -11.72
N LEU A 9 5.40 50.02 -13.00
CA LEU A 9 4.47 50.42 -14.08
C LEU A 9 4.42 49.32 -15.15
N ALA A 10 3.28 49.22 -15.83
CA ALA A 10 3.04 48.42 -17.03
C ALA A 10 3.88 48.86 -18.25
N LEU A 11 4.05 47.99 -19.24
CA LEU A 11 4.19 48.42 -20.65
C LEU A 11 3.77 47.32 -21.62
N MET A 12 2.64 47.55 -22.30
CA MET A 12 2.23 46.90 -23.54
C MET A 12 3.19 47.25 -24.67
N VAL A 13 3.44 46.31 -25.58
CA VAL A 13 3.67 46.62 -26.99
C VAL A 13 2.84 45.66 -27.84
N LEU A 14 1.82 46.23 -28.48
CA LEU A 14 1.15 45.68 -29.67
C LEU A 14 2.00 46.01 -30.90
N LEU A 15 2.20 45.05 -31.79
CA LEU A 15 2.32 45.30 -33.23
C LEU A 15 1.67 44.17 -34.02
N SER A 16 0.57 44.51 -34.69
CA SER A 16 -0.09 43.78 -35.76
C SER A 16 0.61 44.04 -37.09
N SER A 17 0.58 43.07 -38.02
CA SER A 17 0.67 43.35 -39.46
C SER A 17 0.12 42.21 -40.32
N CYS A 18 -0.89 42.57 -41.14
CA CYS A 18 -1.35 42.05 -42.45
C CYS A 18 -1.22 40.54 -42.77
N GLY A 19 -2.24 39.80 -43.20
CA GLY A 19 -3.42 40.15 -43.99
C GLY A 19 -3.24 39.71 -45.46
N LYS A 20 -3.97 38.67 -45.91
CA LYS A 20 -4.76 38.63 -47.17
C LYS A 20 -5.40 37.25 -47.47
N GLU A 21 -6.70 37.34 -47.78
CA GLU A 21 -7.61 36.49 -48.59
C GLU A 21 -6.96 35.94 -49.87
N GLU A 22 -7.50 34.99 -50.64
CA GLU A 22 -8.65 34.08 -50.70
C GLU A 22 -8.23 33.11 -51.84
N ASP A 23 -8.66 31.85 -51.85
CA ASP A 23 -9.04 31.21 -53.13
C ASP A 23 -9.90 29.98 -52.86
N LYS A 24 -11.13 30.06 -53.39
CA LYS A 24 -12.10 28.96 -53.46
C LYS A 24 -11.79 28.16 -54.73
N GLU A 25 -11.61 26.85 -54.59
CA GLU A 25 -12.02 25.93 -55.65
C GLU A 25 -12.60 24.64 -55.09
N ASN A 26 -13.58 24.15 -55.82
CA ASN A 26 -14.73 23.39 -55.36
C ASN A 26 -14.70 22.03 -56.09
N THR A 27 -14.61 20.91 -55.39
CA THR A 27 -15.02 19.63 -55.97
C THR A 27 -15.65 18.71 -54.93
N LYS A 28 -16.92 18.38 -55.22
CA LYS A 28 -17.80 17.32 -54.69
C LYS A 28 -17.08 15.95 -54.77
N ASP A 29 -17.43 14.87 -54.10
CA ASP A 29 -18.63 14.43 -53.39
C ASP A 29 -18.22 13.15 -52.61
N ASN A 30 -18.74 12.95 -51.40
CA ASN A 30 -19.19 11.66 -50.88
C ASN A 30 -19.73 11.83 -49.46
N THR A 31 -21.03 12.08 -49.38
CA THR A 31 -21.91 11.83 -48.22
C THR A 31 -21.86 10.31 -47.91
N ILE A 32 -22.03 9.79 -46.69
CA ILE A 32 -23.16 9.95 -45.75
C ILE A 32 -22.66 9.66 -44.32
N ILE A 33 -22.91 10.58 -43.38
CA ILE A 33 -22.89 10.34 -41.93
C ILE A 33 -24.27 10.77 -41.38
N ASP A 34 -24.81 9.86 -40.58
CA ASP A 34 -25.78 9.94 -39.49
C ASP A 34 -26.89 11.01 -39.44
N GLN A 35 -28.10 10.53 -39.16
CA GLN A 35 -29.31 11.34 -39.01
C GLN A 35 -29.32 12.07 -37.66
N ALA A 36 -29.41 13.40 -37.72
CA ALA A 36 -29.60 14.27 -36.57
C ALA A 36 -31.02 14.13 -35.97
N LEU A 37 -31.07 14.04 -34.63
CA LEU A 37 -32.28 14.29 -33.83
C LEU A 37 -32.62 15.81 -33.85
N PRO A 38 -33.90 16.20 -33.77
CA PRO A 38 -34.32 17.58 -33.93
C PRO A 38 -34.00 18.44 -32.70
N GLU A 39 -33.47 19.64 -32.95
CA GLU A 39 -33.30 20.70 -31.94
C GLU A 39 -34.65 21.17 -31.39
N VAL A 40 -34.82 21.08 -30.06
CA VAL A 40 -35.91 21.74 -29.34
C VAL A 40 -35.44 23.14 -28.98
N MET A 41 -36.06 24.15 -29.60
CA MET A 41 -35.94 25.55 -29.19
C MET A 41 -36.43 25.70 -27.74
N TYR A 42 -35.58 26.16 -26.84
CA TYR A 42 -36.02 26.76 -25.58
C TYR A 42 -36.24 28.26 -25.82
N ASP A 43 -37.48 28.72 -25.62
CA ASP A 43 -37.80 30.15 -25.57
C ASP A 43 -37.01 30.79 -24.41
N ASP A 44 -36.29 31.87 -24.72
CA ASP A 44 -35.62 32.75 -23.77
C ASP A 44 -36.65 33.31 -22.76
N ILE A 45 -36.67 32.74 -21.56
CA ILE A 45 -37.24 33.42 -20.39
C ILE A 45 -36.18 34.42 -19.91
N ALA A 46 -36.38 35.67 -20.30
CA ALA A 46 -35.60 36.80 -19.83
C ALA A 46 -35.74 36.96 -18.31
N GLY A 47 -34.66 36.66 -17.57
CA GLY A 47 -34.45 37.11 -16.20
C GLY A 47 -33.97 36.06 -15.20
N THR A 48 -32.71 35.63 -15.30
CA THR A 48 -31.97 35.07 -14.17
C THR A 48 -30.52 35.53 -14.24
N GLU A 49 -30.19 36.59 -13.51
CA GLU A 49 -28.80 36.84 -13.11
C GLU A 49 -28.31 35.66 -12.27
N GLY A 50 -27.16 35.09 -12.65
CA GLY A 50 -26.26 34.32 -11.78
C GLY A 50 -26.88 33.27 -10.86
N LEU A 51 -27.48 32.21 -11.40
CA LEU A 51 -27.70 30.98 -10.63
C LEU A 51 -26.43 30.13 -10.66
N SER A 52 -25.48 30.46 -9.78
CA SER A 52 -24.48 29.50 -9.32
C SER A 52 -25.18 28.56 -8.36
N TYR A 53 -25.61 27.40 -8.84
CA TYR A 53 -26.00 26.31 -7.93
C TYR A 53 -24.76 25.44 -7.72
N GLU A 54 -24.32 25.33 -6.47
CA GLU A 54 -23.43 24.24 -6.07
C GLU A 54 -24.29 22.98 -6.10
N VAL A 55 -23.91 22.00 -6.92
CA VAL A 55 -24.46 20.65 -6.80
C VAL A 55 -23.97 20.14 -5.44
N PRO A 56 -24.84 19.82 -4.49
CA PRO A 56 -24.39 19.22 -3.23
C PRO A 56 -23.63 17.95 -3.58
N GLU A 57 -22.42 17.78 -3.02
CA GLU A 57 -21.77 16.47 -3.07
C GLU A 57 -22.68 15.47 -2.37
N SER A 58 -23.17 14.50 -3.13
CA SER A 58 -23.97 13.41 -2.61
C SER A 58 -23.02 12.30 -2.18
N LYS A 59 -22.62 12.31 -0.90
CA LYS A 59 -21.85 11.19 -0.34
C LYS A 59 -22.77 9.97 -0.12
N PRO A 60 -22.36 8.75 -0.51
CA PRO A 60 -23.12 7.54 -0.19
C PRO A 60 -23.29 7.39 1.32
N GLY A 61 -24.52 7.17 1.80
CA GLY A 61 -24.79 6.94 3.22
C GLY A 61 -24.70 5.47 3.65
N ILE A 62 -24.39 4.57 2.71
CA ILE A 62 -24.22 3.13 2.96
C ILE A 62 -22.84 2.76 2.43
N LEU A 63 -21.93 2.47 3.34
CA LEU A 63 -20.50 2.28 3.09
C LEU A 63 -20.20 0.79 3.13
N VAL A 64 -19.55 0.31 2.07
CA VAL A 64 -19.25 -1.10 1.86
C VAL A 64 -17.81 -1.21 1.37
N ASP A 65 -17.19 -2.36 1.62
CA ASP A 65 -15.93 -2.72 0.99
C ASP A 65 -16.14 -2.89 -0.52
N LEU A 66 -15.47 -2.05 -1.32
CA LEU A 66 -15.56 -2.03 -2.78
C LEU A 66 -14.80 -3.20 -3.44
N GLN A 67 -13.83 -3.78 -2.74
CA GLN A 67 -13.19 -5.04 -3.14
C GLN A 67 -14.09 -6.24 -2.78
N GLY A 68 -14.79 -6.16 -1.65
CA GLY A 68 -15.82 -7.08 -1.19
C GLY A 68 -15.46 -7.83 0.09
N TYR A 69 -16.24 -8.85 0.41
CA TYR A 69 -16.13 -9.60 1.67
C TYR A 69 -15.84 -11.08 1.44
N LYS A 70 -14.97 -11.67 2.27
CA LYS A 70 -14.71 -13.12 2.23
C LYS A 70 -15.92 -13.92 2.75
N SER A 71 -16.31 -14.98 2.06
CA SER A 71 -17.56 -15.71 2.34
C SER A 71 -17.69 -16.21 3.79
N ASP A 72 -16.61 -16.70 4.39
CA ASP A 72 -16.60 -17.37 5.70
C ASP A 72 -16.13 -16.48 6.87
N GLU A 73 -16.10 -15.16 6.67
CA GLU A 73 -15.62 -14.20 7.67
C GLU A 73 -16.73 -13.33 8.25
N ASP A 74 -16.40 -12.63 9.34
CA ASP A 74 -17.28 -11.62 9.92
C ASP A 74 -17.34 -10.42 8.94
N LYS A 75 -18.55 -9.90 8.69
CA LYS A 75 -18.81 -8.86 7.68
C LYS A 75 -19.72 -7.79 8.26
N THR A 76 -19.27 -6.54 8.21
CA THR A 76 -20.06 -5.40 8.70
C THR A 76 -20.27 -4.42 7.57
N ILE A 77 -21.45 -3.79 7.50
CA ILE A 77 -21.71 -2.63 6.64
C ILE A 77 -21.98 -1.43 7.54
N ILE A 78 -21.42 -0.27 7.18
CA ILE A 78 -21.58 0.98 7.92
C ILE A 78 -22.62 1.86 7.23
N PHE A 79 -23.49 2.47 8.02
CA PHE A 79 -24.52 3.40 7.54
C PHE A 79 -24.35 4.73 8.25
N VAL A 80 -24.28 5.82 7.49
CA VAL A 80 -24.14 7.19 7.98
C VAL A 80 -25.29 8.03 7.44
N CYS A 81 -26.06 8.64 8.34
CA CYS A 81 -27.28 9.36 7.95
C CYS A 81 -27.76 10.40 8.97
N ASP A 82 -28.57 11.36 8.52
CA ASP A 82 -29.14 12.41 9.39
C ASP A 82 -30.47 12.03 10.06
N LYS A 83 -30.99 10.82 9.77
CA LYS A 83 -32.31 10.37 10.22
C LYS A 83 -32.25 8.93 10.71
N PRO A 84 -33.05 8.57 11.72
CA PRO A 84 -33.03 7.22 12.24
C PRO A 84 -33.46 6.19 11.20
N LEU A 85 -32.72 5.09 11.13
CA LEU A 85 -32.99 3.92 10.29
C LEU A 85 -33.45 2.75 11.15
N SER A 86 -34.31 1.87 10.61
CA SER A 86 -34.87 0.74 11.35
C SER A 86 -34.40 -0.64 10.87
N GLY A 87 -33.77 -0.72 9.71
CA GLY A 87 -33.35 -1.99 9.10
C GLY A 87 -32.76 -1.80 7.70
N CYS A 88 -32.12 -2.85 7.19
CA CYS A 88 -31.54 -2.90 5.85
C CYS A 88 -31.87 -4.23 5.17
N ASN A 89 -32.04 -4.18 3.84
CA ASN A 89 -32.10 -5.37 3.00
C ASN A 89 -30.82 -5.49 2.19
N ILE A 90 -30.29 -6.70 2.07
CA ILE A 90 -29.25 -7.05 1.10
C ILE A 90 -29.94 -7.70 -0.10
N VAL A 91 -29.64 -7.17 -1.27
CA VAL A 91 -30.28 -7.55 -2.53
C VAL A 91 -29.24 -8.14 -3.45
N ASP A 92 -29.55 -9.28 -4.07
CA ASP A 92 -28.74 -9.86 -5.13
C ASP A 92 -28.84 -9.00 -6.38
N ALA A 93 -27.69 -8.50 -6.87
CA ALA A 93 -27.65 -7.51 -7.94
C ALA A 93 -28.14 -8.07 -9.30
N ALA A 94 -28.04 -9.39 -9.51
CA ALA A 94 -28.42 -10.03 -10.76
C ALA A 94 -29.94 -10.28 -10.85
N SER A 95 -30.56 -10.74 -9.77
CA SER A 95 -31.98 -11.10 -9.70
C SER A 95 -32.86 -9.97 -9.18
N GLY A 96 -32.32 -9.05 -8.39
CA GLY A 96 -33.06 -8.03 -7.66
C GLY A 96 -33.86 -8.59 -6.48
N GLU A 97 -33.60 -9.83 -6.05
CA GLU A 97 -34.27 -10.45 -4.91
C GLU A 97 -33.59 -10.08 -3.58
N VAL A 98 -34.40 -9.80 -2.56
CA VAL A 98 -33.90 -9.61 -1.19
C VAL A 98 -33.44 -10.96 -0.65
N VAL A 99 -32.15 -11.11 -0.41
CA VAL A 99 -31.53 -12.35 0.07
C VAL A 99 -31.31 -12.35 1.59
N LEU A 100 -31.20 -11.17 2.21
CA LEU A 100 -31.05 -11.01 3.64
C LEU A 100 -31.77 -9.73 4.11
N THR A 101 -32.47 -9.81 5.24
CA THR A 101 -32.98 -8.64 5.97
C THR A 101 -32.33 -8.63 7.33
N THR A 102 -31.71 -7.51 7.71
CA THR A 102 -30.98 -7.37 8.96
C THR A 102 -31.42 -6.13 9.73
N ASP A 103 -31.42 -6.25 11.05
CA ASP A 103 -31.58 -5.13 11.97
C ASP A 103 -30.30 -4.29 11.99
N LEU A 104 -30.44 -3.02 12.39
CA LEU A 104 -29.34 -2.07 12.51
C LEU A 104 -28.97 -1.85 13.98
N ILE A 105 -27.68 -1.83 14.27
CA ILE A 105 -27.13 -1.54 15.59
C ILE A 105 -26.71 -0.07 15.61
N GLU A 106 -27.42 0.76 16.38
CA GLU A 106 -27.08 2.18 16.55
C GLU A 106 -25.81 2.34 17.41
N THR A 107 -24.90 3.19 16.96
CA THR A 107 -23.75 3.64 17.77
C THR A 107 -23.83 5.14 18.06
N THR A 108 -23.15 5.58 19.10
CA THR A 108 -23.07 7.00 19.46
C THR A 108 -22.06 7.72 18.57
N SER A 109 -22.51 8.75 17.86
CA SER A 109 -21.65 9.68 17.12
C SER A 109 -21.97 11.12 17.51
N ASP A 110 -20.96 12.00 17.48
CA ASP A 110 -21.14 13.45 17.64
C ASP A 110 -21.71 14.08 16.34
N GLU A 111 -21.65 13.36 15.22
CA GLU A 111 -22.11 13.78 13.90
C GLU A 111 -23.08 12.73 13.31
N GLY A 112 -24.34 13.13 13.13
CA GLY A 112 -25.36 12.26 12.53
C GLY A 112 -25.66 10.98 13.32
N TYR A 113 -26.30 10.03 12.63
CA TYR A 113 -26.53 8.67 13.11
C TYR A 113 -25.61 7.70 12.37
N HIS A 114 -24.92 6.87 13.15
CA HIS A 114 -24.11 5.77 12.64
C HIS A 114 -24.77 4.45 13.02
N TYR A 115 -24.88 3.55 12.05
CA TYR A 115 -25.39 2.20 12.27
C TYR A 115 -24.47 1.15 11.66
N TYR A 116 -24.51 -0.05 12.26
CA TYR A 116 -23.86 -1.24 11.73
C TYR A 116 -24.88 -2.30 11.38
N ALA A 117 -24.63 -3.02 10.29
CA ALA A 117 -25.32 -4.25 9.94
C ALA A 117 -24.32 -5.41 9.86
N ASP A 118 -24.57 -6.47 10.64
CA ASP A 118 -23.86 -7.73 10.52
C ASP A 118 -24.48 -8.55 9.38
N ILE A 119 -23.71 -8.76 8.31
CA ILE A 119 -24.12 -9.57 7.15
C ILE A 119 -23.37 -10.90 7.08
N SER A 120 -22.69 -11.31 8.15
CA SER A 120 -21.80 -12.48 8.17
C SER A 120 -22.53 -13.78 7.80
N SER A 121 -23.84 -13.85 8.03
CA SER A 121 -24.69 -14.98 7.61
C SER A 121 -24.85 -15.16 6.10
N LEU A 122 -24.55 -14.12 5.30
CA LEU A 122 -24.53 -14.20 3.85
C LEU A 122 -23.16 -14.73 3.41
N THR A 123 -23.14 -15.99 2.96
CA THR A 123 -21.92 -16.71 2.56
C THR A 123 -21.95 -17.15 1.10
N GLU A 124 -23.08 -16.99 0.42
CA GLU A 124 -23.21 -17.39 -0.98
C GLU A 124 -22.41 -16.43 -1.86
N PRO A 125 -21.49 -16.93 -2.72
CA PRO A 125 -20.74 -16.06 -3.60
C PRO A 125 -21.65 -15.35 -4.60
N GLY A 126 -21.41 -14.05 -4.80
CA GLY A 126 -22.26 -13.22 -5.65
C GLY A 126 -21.94 -11.74 -5.57
N THR A 127 -22.72 -10.94 -6.29
CA THR A 127 -22.66 -9.47 -6.24
C THR A 127 -23.96 -8.96 -5.63
N TYR A 128 -23.84 -8.11 -4.63
CA TYR A 128 -24.93 -7.64 -3.79
C TYR A 128 -24.88 -6.13 -3.63
N TYR A 129 -25.99 -5.54 -3.20
CA TYR A 129 -26.01 -4.19 -2.66
C TYR A 129 -26.91 -4.12 -1.43
N ALA A 130 -26.56 -3.23 -0.50
CA ALA A 130 -27.38 -2.91 0.65
C ALA A 130 -28.37 -1.80 0.28
N GLN A 131 -29.60 -1.90 0.78
CA GLN A 131 -30.66 -0.95 0.49
C GLN A 131 -31.52 -0.64 1.72
N THR A 132 -31.83 0.64 1.88
CA THR A 132 -32.80 1.16 2.85
C THR A 132 -33.83 2.05 2.15
N ASP A 133 -34.99 2.24 2.78
CA ASP A 133 -36.05 3.09 2.24
C ASP A 133 -35.70 4.59 2.27
N LEU A 134 -34.80 5.02 3.17
CA LEU A 134 -34.56 6.43 3.47
C LEU A 134 -33.30 7.00 2.81
N ILE A 135 -32.19 6.25 2.79
CA ILE A 135 -30.91 6.73 2.25
C ILE A 135 -30.50 6.03 0.94
N GLY A 136 -31.34 5.15 0.41
CA GLY A 136 -31.15 4.55 -0.91
C GLY A 136 -30.33 3.27 -0.87
N ARG A 137 -29.41 3.12 -1.83
CA ARG A 137 -28.60 1.91 -2.02
C ARG A 137 -27.10 2.20 -1.90
N SER A 138 -26.33 1.21 -1.48
CA SER A 138 -24.86 1.22 -1.55
C SER A 138 -24.35 1.10 -2.99
N TYR A 139 -23.03 1.16 -3.15
CA TYR A 139 -22.36 0.52 -4.28
C TYR A 139 -22.56 -1.00 -4.26
N ASP A 140 -22.33 -1.62 -5.41
CA ASP A 140 -22.32 -3.08 -5.51
C ASP A 140 -21.04 -3.60 -4.84
N PHE A 141 -21.15 -4.64 -4.03
CA PHE A 141 -20.04 -5.32 -3.38
C PHE A 141 -20.09 -6.82 -3.66
N LYS A 142 -18.95 -7.50 -3.54
CA LYS A 142 -18.84 -8.95 -3.79
C LYS A 142 -18.81 -9.73 -2.49
N ILE A 143 -19.32 -10.96 -2.55
CA ILE A 143 -18.99 -12.02 -1.60
C ILE A 143 -18.28 -13.11 -2.38
N SER A 144 -17.07 -13.48 -1.97
CA SER A 144 -16.26 -14.50 -2.64
C SER A 144 -15.16 -15.03 -1.72
N ASP A 145 -14.62 -16.22 -2.00
CA ASP A 145 -13.49 -16.77 -1.24
C ASP A 145 -12.14 -16.17 -1.67
N ASP A 146 -12.10 -15.53 -2.84
CA ASP A 146 -10.90 -15.10 -3.55
C ASP A 146 -10.58 -13.59 -3.43
N ILE A 147 -11.25 -12.86 -2.53
CA ILE A 147 -11.07 -11.40 -2.35
C ILE A 147 -9.58 -11.07 -2.13
N TYR A 148 -8.99 -11.60 -1.06
CA TYR A 148 -7.58 -11.33 -0.73
C TYR A 148 -6.60 -11.90 -1.76
N SER A 149 -6.88 -13.06 -2.37
CA SER A 149 -6.01 -13.60 -3.43
C SER A 149 -6.05 -12.75 -4.71
N SER A 150 -7.19 -12.14 -5.02
CA SER A 150 -7.33 -11.22 -6.15
C SER A 150 -6.54 -9.94 -5.90
N MET A 151 -6.67 -9.35 -4.70
CA MET A 151 -5.87 -8.18 -4.28
C MET A 151 -4.37 -8.47 -4.32
N ARG A 152 -3.94 -9.63 -3.79
CA ARG A 152 -2.54 -10.08 -3.86
C ARG A 152 -2.04 -10.14 -5.30
N ASN A 153 -2.80 -10.75 -6.21
CA ASN A 153 -2.39 -10.85 -7.62
C ASN A 153 -2.26 -9.46 -8.24
N GLN A 154 -3.23 -8.56 -7.98
CA GLN A 154 -3.18 -7.18 -8.45
C GLN A 154 -1.94 -6.45 -7.92
N ALA A 155 -1.65 -6.56 -6.62
CA ALA A 155 -0.49 -5.93 -6.01
C ALA A 155 0.84 -6.43 -6.61
N VAL A 156 0.95 -7.72 -6.97
CA VAL A 156 2.13 -8.25 -7.69
C VAL A 156 2.23 -7.67 -9.10
N GLU A 157 1.13 -7.62 -9.84
CA GLU A 157 1.10 -7.02 -11.18
C GLU A 157 1.50 -5.54 -11.16
N ASP A 158 1.00 -4.80 -10.17
CA ASP A 158 1.29 -3.40 -9.93
C ASP A 158 2.76 -3.13 -9.61
N ILE A 159 3.36 -3.98 -8.77
CA ILE A 159 4.80 -3.96 -8.49
C ILE A 159 5.58 -4.16 -9.78
N ILE A 160 5.25 -5.18 -10.58
CA ILE A 160 5.95 -5.49 -11.83
C ILE A 160 5.81 -4.32 -12.82
N SER A 161 4.62 -3.73 -12.92
CA SER A 161 4.35 -2.54 -13.74
C SER A 161 5.21 -1.35 -13.30
N HIS A 162 5.28 -1.08 -12.00
CA HIS A 162 6.09 0.02 -11.45
C HIS A 162 7.59 -0.19 -11.69
N GLN A 163 8.08 -1.42 -11.70
CA GLN A 163 9.49 -1.72 -11.99
C GLN A 163 9.93 -1.34 -13.40
N ALA A 164 8.98 -1.08 -14.32
CA ALA A 164 9.22 -0.52 -15.64
C ALA A 164 9.31 1.02 -15.67
N ALA A 165 9.32 1.69 -14.51
CA ALA A 165 9.54 3.14 -14.43
C ALA A 165 10.94 3.54 -14.92
N ALA A 166 11.04 4.72 -15.54
CA ALA A 166 12.32 5.27 -16.01
C ALA A 166 13.23 5.69 -14.85
N ASP A 167 12.65 6.16 -13.75
CA ASP A 167 13.36 6.57 -12.54
C ASP A 167 12.97 5.63 -11.39
N ARG A 168 13.96 5.11 -10.67
CA ARG A 168 13.74 4.22 -9.52
C ARG A 168 14.57 4.65 -8.33
N ASP A 169 13.93 4.75 -7.17
CA ASP A 169 14.56 5.05 -5.89
C ASP A 169 15.11 3.77 -5.23
N VAL A 170 16.38 3.78 -4.85
CA VAL A 170 17.07 2.58 -4.34
C VAL A 170 16.63 2.21 -2.93
N ILE A 171 16.26 3.19 -2.10
CA ILE A 171 15.80 2.92 -0.73
C ILE A 171 14.43 2.25 -0.79
N ASN A 172 13.49 2.84 -1.52
CA ASN A 172 12.14 2.30 -1.69
C ASN A 172 12.16 0.91 -2.32
N GLU A 173 12.97 0.71 -3.35
CA GLU A 173 13.17 -0.60 -3.98
C GLU A 173 13.75 -1.64 -3.03
N SER A 174 14.74 -1.26 -2.23
CA SER A 174 15.40 -2.19 -1.29
C SER A 174 14.48 -2.60 -0.15
N GLN A 175 13.66 -1.67 0.35
CA GLN A 175 12.65 -1.97 1.37
C GLN A 175 11.50 -2.81 0.79
N ALA A 176 11.01 -2.47 -0.41
CA ALA A 176 9.99 -3.27 -1.11
C ALA A 176 10.49 -4.70 -1.37
N LEU A 177 11.73 -4.86 -1.84
CA LEU A 177 12.37 -6.18 -1.98
C LEU A 177 12.37 -6.95 -0.65
N SER A 178 12.72 -6.29 0.44
CA SER A 178 12.72 -6.94 1.76
C SER A 178 11.31 -7.37 2.19
N LEU A 179 10.30 -6.52 1.99
CA LEU A 179 8.90 -6.82 2.35
C LEU A 179 8.32 -7.94 1.49
N MET A 180 8.56 -7.95 0.18
CA MET A 180 8.16 -9.05 -0.72
C MET A 180 8.73 -10.39 -0.25
N LEU A 181 10.03 -10.41 0.09
CA LEU A 181 10.70 -11.62 0.59
C LEU A 181 10.19 -12.05 1.95
N MET A 182 9.86 -11.09 2.83
CA MET A 182 9.25 -11.38 4.12
C MET A 182 7.85 -11.97 3.95
N ALA A 183 7.00 -11.34 3.14
CA ALA A 183 5.66 -11.86 2.84
C ALA A 183 5.73 -13.32 2.34
N TYR A 184 6.65 -13.59 1.41
CA TYR A 184 6.90 -14.95 0.93
C TYR A 184 7.41 -15.89 2.04
N GLU A 185 8.30 -15.44 2.93
CA GLU A 185 8.74 -16.25 4.08
C GLU A 185 7.62 -16.59 5.06
N LEU A 186 6.69 -15.66 5.31
CA LEU A 186 5.56 -15.89 6.20
C LEU A 186 4.61 -16.94 5.64
N ASN A 187 4.31 -16.86 4.34
CA ASN A 187 3.29 -17.70 3.72
C ASN A 187 3.65 -18.05 2.26
N PRO A 188 4.62 -18.97 2.02
CA PRO A 188 5.04 -19.31 0.65
C PRO A 188 3.91 -19.88 -0.19
N ASP A 189 3.01 -20.67 0.42
CA ASP A 189 1.88 -21.32 -0.25
C ASP A 189 0.79 -20.31 -0.69
N TYR A 190 0.88 -19.05 -0.25
CA TYR A 190 -0.03 -17.97 -0.64
C TYR A 190 0.34 -17.33 -1.98
N PHE A 191 1.58 -17.50 -2.45
CA PHE A 191 2.05 -16.90 -3.69
C PHE A 191 2.11 -17.96 -4.79
N GLU A 192 1.44 -17.67 -5.89
CA GLU A 192 1.28 -18.57 -7.02
C GLU A 192 2.34 -18.30 -8.10
N ASP A 193 2.63 -19.33 -8.89
CA ASP A 193 3.40 -19.26 -10.14
C ASP A 193 2.39 -19.26 -11.29
N LEU A 194 1.99 -18.07 -11.74
CA LEU A 194 0.93 -17.92 -12.74
C LEU A 194 1.49 -18.01 -14.16
N ASP A 195 2.76 -17.69 -14.37
CA ASP A 195 3.43 -17.77 -15.67
C ASP A 195 3.95 -19.18 -16.02
N GLY A 196 4.01 -20.07 -15.02
CA GLY A 196 4.40 -21.48 -15.14
C GLY A 196 5.90 -21.71 -15.25
N ASN A 197 6.73 -20.78 -14.79
CA ASN A 197 8.19 -20.87 -14.87
C ASN A 197 8.82 -21.70 -13.73
N GLY A 198 8.04 -22.09 -12.73
CA GLY A 198 8.46 -22.86 -11.55
C GLY A 198 8.84 -22.00 -10.33
N ILE A 199 8.63 -20.68 -10.39
CA ILE A 199 8.93 -19.69 -9.36
C ILE A 199 7.66 -18.86 -9.15
N ALA A 200 7.33 -18.54 -7.90
CA ALA A 200 6.18 -17.68 -7.62
C ALA A 200 6.41 -16.27 -8.16
N ASP A 201 5.38 -15.64 -8.73
CA ASP A 201 5.52 -14.35 -9.43
C ASP A 201 6.08 -13.23 -8.53
N VAL A 202 5.79 -13.26 -7.22
CA VAL A 202 6.38 -12.33 -6.23
C VAL A 202 7.91 -12.46 -6.13
N LEU A 203 8.45 -13.65 -6.35
CA LEU A 203 9.89 -13.90 -6.35
C LEU A 203 10.54 -13.50 -7.69
N ASP A 204 9.78 -13.50 -8.79
CA ASP A 204 10.25 -12.91 -10.04
C ASP A 204 10.28 -11.38 -9.95
N ALA A 205 9.25 -10.76 -9.35
CA ALA A 205 9.28 -9.35 -8.98
C ALA A 205 10.49 -9.03 -8.06
N ALA A 206 10.76 -9.87 -7.06
CA ALA A 206 11.94 -9.73 -6.20
C ALA A 206 13.27 -9.85 -6.98
N ARG A 207 13.34 -10.74 -7.97
CA ARG A 207 14.51 -10.89 -8.85
C ARG A 207 14.73 -9.65 -9.71
N ASN A 208 13.67 -9.05 -10.24
CA ASN A 208 13.74 -7.81 -10.99
C ASN A 208 14.31 -6.66 -10.15
N SER A 209 13.83 -6.51 -8.90
CA SER A 209 14.42 -5.57 -7.93
C SER A 209 15.90 -5.85 -7.69
N ALA A 210 16.27 -7.10 -7.39
CA ALA A 210 17.67 -7.45 -7.11
C ALA A 210 18.61 -7.17 -8.29
N ASN A 211 18.16 -7.44 -9.52
CA ASN A 211 18.94 -7.15 -10.73
C ASN A 211 19.16 -5.65 -10.94
N PHE A 212 18.11 -4.84 -10.78
CA PHE A 212 18.24 -3.37 -10.82
C PHE A 212 19.20 -2.88 -9.74
N LEU A 213 18.99 -3.30 -8.49
CA LEU A 213 19.82 -2.89 -7.35
C LEU A 213 21.30 -3.20 -7.62
N LEU A 214 21.63 -4.39 -8.14
CA LEU A 214 23.01 -4.77 -8.47
C LEU A 214 23.71 -3.82 -9.46
N THR A 215 22.97 -3.03 -10.25
CA THR A 215 23.53 -2.00 -11.15
C THR A 215 23.84 -0.68 -10.44
N MET A 216 23.34 -0.49 -9.22
CA MET A 216 23.46 0.75 -8.44
C MET A 216 24.73 0.81 -7.58
N GLN A 217 25.43 -0.32 -7.39
CA GLN A 217 26.69 -0.38 -6.66
C GLN A 217 27.90 -0.08 -7.56
N ASP A 218 28.86 0.71 -7.06
CA ASP A 218 30.16 0.92 -7.71
C ASP A 218 31.21 -0.15 -7.35
N SER A 219 32.43 0.01 -7.86
CA SER A 219 33.51 -0.95 -7.65
C SER A 219 34.07 -1.02 -6.22
N ILE A 220 33.81 -0.02 -5.37
CA ILE A 220 34.30 0.03 -3.98
C ILE A 220 33.20 -0.24 -2.95
N GLY A 221 31.94 -0.36 -3.39
CA GLY A 221 30.80 -0.74 -2.57
C GLY A 221 29.77 0.37 -2.34
N ALA A 222 30.02 1.59 -2.80
CA ALA A 222 29.08 2.71 -2.67
C ALA A 222 27.85 2.49 -3.56
N VAL A 223 26.67 2.86 -3.08
CA VAL A 223 25.41 2.67 -3.80
C VAL A 223 24.72 4.02 -4.04
N ALA A 224 24.21 4.21 -5.25
CA ALA A 224 23.47 5.40 -5.64
C ALA A 224 22.10 5.48 -4.95
N VAL A 225 21.57 6.69 -4.75
CA VAL A 225 20.21 6.91 -4.24
C VAL A 225 19.14 6.52 -5.26
N SER A 226 19.45 6.61 -6.54
CA SER A 226 18.51 6.34 -7.62
C SER A 226 19.21 5.88 -8.89
N GLY A 227 18.41 5.30 -9.79
CA GLY A 227 18.82 4.95 -11.15
C GLY A 227 17.85 5.51 -12.18
N HIS A 228 18.37 5.90 -13.34
CA HIS A 228 17.59 6.35 -14.50
C HIS A 228 17.83 5.45 -15.72
N CYS A 229 16.76 5.08 -16.44
CA CYS A 229 16.81 4.32 -17.68
C CYS A 229 15.93 4.96 -18.76
N ASP A 230 16.52 5.27 -19.93
CA ASP A 230 15.76 5.80 -21.08
C ASP A 230 14.80 4.77 -21.70
N ASN A 231 15.08 3.47 -21.53
CA ASN A 231 14.29 2.38 -22.09
C ASN A 231 14.18 1.20 -21.11
N PRO A 232 13.38 1.35 -20.03
CA PRO A 232 13.28 0.36 -18.95
C PRO A 232 12.63 -0.96 -19.40
N GLU A 233 11.85 -0.95 -20.48
CA GLU A 233 11.20 -2.15 -21.06
C GLU A 233 12.13 -3.00 -21.95
N ALA A 234 13.41 -2.63 -22.09
CA ALA A 234 14.36 -3.44 -22.84
C ALA A 234 14.63 -4.79 -22.16
N ASP A 235 14.98 -5.82 -22.94
CA ASP A 235 15.38 -7.15 -22.40
C ASP A 235 16.55 -7.06 -21.39
N ASP A 236 17.43 -6.06 -21.54
CA ASP A 236 18.56 -5.77 -20.64
C ASP A 236 18.67 -4.24 -20.46
N PRO A 237 17.91 -3.66 -19.51
CA PRO A 237 17.85 -2.22 -19.33
C PRO A 237 19.16 -1.67 -18.77
N VAL A 238 19.63 -0.57 -19.36
CA VAL A 238 20.87 0.10 -18.95
C VAL A 238 20.55 1.24 -18.01
N TRP A 239 20.99 1.13 -16.77
CA TRP A 239 20.74 2.11 -15.72
C TRP A 239 21.91 3.09 -15.53
N THR A 240 21.59 4.37 -15.52
CA THR A 240 22.51 5.45 -15.14
C THR A 240 22.38 5.72 -13.65
N ARG A 241 23.50 5.68 -12.93
CA ARG A 241 23.55 5.87 -11.46
C ARG A 241 23.41 7.35 -11.09
N GLY A 242 22.60 7.63 -10.06
CA GLY A 242 22.54 8.91 -9.37
C GLY A 242 23.73 9.14 -8.42
N GLU A 243 23.53 10.01 -7.43
CA GLU A 243 24.55 10.30 -6.40
C GLU A 243 24.62 9.19 -5.36
N ASP A 244 25.82 8.90 -4.84
CA ASP A 244 26.02 7.87 -3.82
C ASP A 244 25.50 8.31 -2.45
N SER A 245 24.91 7.37 -1.69
CA SER A 245 24.42 7.59 -0.33
C SER A 245 24.74 6.42 0.59
N ASN A 246 25.20 6.71 1.80
CA ASN A 246 25.43 5.68 2.82
C ASN A 246 24.11 5.03 3.27
N ASP A 247 23.00 5.77 3.30
CA ASP A 247 21.69 5.24 3.65
C ASP A 247 21.22 4.24 2.59
N ALA A 248 21.25 4.64 1.31
CA ALA A 248 20.97 3.73 0.21
C ALA A 248 21.87 2.49 0.24
N THR A 249 23.16 2.67 0.56
CA THR A 249 24.13 1.58 0.67
C THR A 249 23.79 0.57 1.78
N LEU A 250 23.31 1.04 2.95
CA LEU A 250 22.93 0.17 4.06
C LEU A 250 21.62 -0.60 3.78
N VAL A 251 20.60 0.10 3.27
CA VAL A 251 19.31 -0.53 2.93
C VAL A 251 19.49 -1.56 1.81
N TYR A 252 20.30 -1.23 0.79
CA TYR A 252 20.75 -2.14 -0.26
C TYR A 252 21.41 -3.40 0.29
N ALA A 253 22.34 -3.25 1.25
CA ALA A 253 23.03 -4.38 1.86
C ALA A 253 22.04 -5.32 2.56
N ALA A 254 21.08 -4.78 3.31
CA ALA A 254 20.05 -5.57 3.96
C ALA A 254 19.20 -6.36 2.94
N ALA A 255 18.72 -5.67 1.90
CA ALA A 255 17.83 -6.25 0.89
C ALA A 255 18.50 -7.38 0.09
N LEU A 256 19.74 -7.17 -0.37
CA LEU A 256 20.47 -8.21 -1.11
C LEU A 256 20.91 -9.38 -0.23
N ALA A 257 21.15 -9.18 1.07
CA ALA A 257 21.36 -10.28 2.00
C ALA A 257 20.10 -11.15 2.11
N ASN A 258 18.94 -10.54 2.32
CA ASN A 258 17.66 -11.25 2.36
C ASN A 258 17.40 -12.00 1.05
N PHE A 259 17.57 -11.33 -0.09
CA PHE A 259 17.40 -11.95 -1.40
C PHE A 259 18.32 -13.16 -1.58
N ALA A 260 19.61 -13.02 -1.25
CA ALA A 260 20.56 -14.11 -1.36
C ALA A 260 20.20 -15.33 -0.50
N ARG A 261 19.51 -15.14 0.62
CA ARG A 261 19.02 -16.25 1.46
C ARG A 261 17.79 -16.91 0.85
N CYS A 262 16.79 -16.11 0.45
CA CYS A 262 15.50 -16.62 -0.02
C CYS A 262 15.58 -17.22 -1.43
N TYR A 263 16.39 -16.62 -2.30
CA TYR A 263 16.42 -16.97 -3.73
C TYR A 263 17.43 -18.07 -4.08
N ARG A 264 18.30 -18.47 -3.14
CA ARG A 264 19.39 -19.42 -3.37
C ARG A 264 18.97 -20.76 -3.96
N GLN A 265 17.77 -21.23 -3.65
CA GLN A 265 17.26 -22.50 -4.16
C GLN A 265 16.87 -22.44 -5.64
N TYR A 266 16.62 -21.24 -6.17
CA TYR A 266 16.23 -21.01 -7.56
C TYR A 266 17.44 -20.64 -8.44
N ASP A 267 18.31 -19.75 -7.94
CA ASP A 267 19.53 -19.31 -8.63
C ASP A 267 20.67 -19.07 -7.63
N GLY A 268 21.54 -20.07 -7.49
CA GLY A 268 22.66 -20.03 -6.56
C GLY A 268 23.75 -19.01 -6.95
N ASP A 269 23.99 -18.82 -8.25
CA ASP A 269 25.02 -17.91 -8.75
C ASP A 269 24.59 -16.45 -8.54
N LEU A 270 23.32 -16.13 -8.82
CA LEU A 270 22.75 -14.82 -8.52
C LEU A 270 22.73 -14.56 -7.02
N ALA A 271 22.34 -15.55 -6.20
CA ALA A 271 22.36 -15.42 -4.75
C ALA A 271 23.77 -15.15 -4.20
N ASP A 272 24.80 -15.82 -4.72
CA ASP A 272 26.19 -15.55 -4.33
C ASP A 272 26.65 -14.15 -4.74
N LYS A 273 26.27 -13.69 -5.94
CA LYS A 273 26.53 -12.32 -6.40
C LYS A 273 25.88 -11.29 -5.48
N CYS A 274 24.61 -11.48 -5.11
CA CYS A 274 23.88 -10.60 -4.21
C CYS A 274 24.51 -10.56 -2.81
N LEU A 275 24.88 -11.72 -2.24
CA LEU A 275 25.51 -11.76 -0.92
C LEU A 275 26.87 -11.08 -0.92
N TYR A 276 27.71 -11.33 -1.93
CA TYR A 276 29.01 -10.68 -2.06
C TYR A 276 28.87 -9.16 -2.16
N SER A 277 27.91 -8.70 -2.97
CA SER A 277 27.62 -7.28 -3.15
C SER A 277 27.09 -6.62 -1.87
N SER A 278 26.19 -7.29 -1.15
CA SER A 278 25.68 -6.89 0.16
C SER A 278 26.80 -6.69 1.18
N GLU A 279 27.69 -7.67 1.35
CA GLU A 279 28.81 -7.55 2.28
C GLU A 279 29.78 -6.42 1.89
N THR A 280 29.97 -6.19 0.59
CA THR A 280 30.85 -5.14 0.08
C THR A 280 30.27 -3.75 0.39
N ALA A 281 28.97 -3.56 0.17
CA ALA A 281 28.24 -2.35 0.54
C ALA A 281 28.31 -2.06 2.04
N TYR A 282 28.02 -3.08 2.86
CA TYR A 282 28.08 -2.93 4.31
C TYR A 282 29.49 -2.55 4.80
N LYS A 283 30.53 -3.19 4.25
CA LYS A 283 31.94 -2.88 4.58
C LYS A 283 32.34 -1.48 4.13
N TYR A 284 31.83 -1.00 2.99
CA TYR A 284 32.09 0.36 2.52
C TYR A 284 31.66 1.40 3.56
N VAL A 285 30.43 1.30 4.08
CA VAL A 285 29.92 2.26 5.08
C VAL A 285 30.61 2.10 6.43
N THR A 286 30.73 0.88 6.94
CA THR A 286 31.26 0.63 8.30
C THR A 286 32.76 0.84 8.45
N LEU A 287 33.52 0.78 7.35
CA LEU A 287 34.93 1.14 7.34
C LEU A 287 35.17 2.61 6.98
N SER A 288 34.13 3.32 6.52
CA SER A 288 34.22 4.76 6.29
C SER A 288 34.41 5.48 7.62
N GLN A 289 35.20 6.56 7.61
CA GLN A 289 35.36 7.43 8.79
C GLN A 289 34.24 8.48 8.89
N VAL A 290 33.21 8.37 8.04
CA VAL A 290 32.13 9.35 7.91
C VAL A 290 30.87 8.73 8.51
N GLU A 291 30.52 9.15 9.72
CA GLU A 291 29.25 8.78 10.37
C GLU A 291 28.09 9.65 9.89
N ASP A 292 27.86 9.67 8.58
CA ASP A 292 26.71 10.32 7.95
C ASP A 292 25.80 9.24 7.37
N TYR A 293 25.03 8.60 8.26
CA TYR A 293 24.04 7.58 7.92
C TYR A 293 23.03 7.39 9.05
N ASN A 294 21.83 6.95 8.69
CA ASN A 294 20.77 6.56 9.60
C ASN A 294 21.15 5.26 10.35
N LYS A 295 21.18 5.36 11.68
CA LYS A 295 21.50 4.24 12.57
C LYS A 295 20.48 3.09 12.41
N GLU A 296 19.21 3.39 12.16
CA GLU A 296 18.17 2.37 11.95
C GLU A 296 18.46 1.48 10.72
N TYR A 297 18.96 2.07 9.63
CA TYR A 297 19.39 1.32 8.44
C TYR A 297 20.64 0.49 8.69
N CYS A 298 21.55 0.97 9.53
CA CYS A 298 22.70 0.16 9.96
C CYS A 298 22.24 -1.07 10.75
N TYR A 299 21.33 -0.88 11.71
CA TYR A 299 20.73 -1.98 12.47
C TYR A 299 20.01 -2.97 11.56
N MET A 300 19.21 -2.48 10.61
CA MET A 300 18.54 -3.30 9.60
C MET A 300 19.52 -4.16 8.81
N ALA A 301 20.63 -3.58 8.33
CA ALA A 301 21.66 -4.30 7.60
C ALA A 301 22.36 -5.35 8.46
N ASP A 302 22.72 -5.01 9.70
CA ASP A 302 23.30 -5.97 10.65
C ASP A 302 22.38 -7.17 10.89
N ALA A 303 21.09 -6.92 11.14
CA ALA A 303 20.12 -7.99 11.41
C ALA A 303 19.90 -8.91 10.19
N CYS A 304 19.78 -8.33 8.99
CA CYS A 304 19.57 -9.10 7.76
C CYS A 304 20.83 -9.91 7.38
N LEU A 305 22.03 -9.32 7.52
CA LEU A 305 23.30 -10.03 7.32
C LEU A 305 23.50 -11.12 8.37
N TYR A 306 23.11 -10.88 9.62
CA TYR A 306 23.18 -11.88 10.67
C TYR A 306 22.25 -13.08 10.38
N LYS A 307 20.98 -12.82 10.06
CA LYS A 307 20.00 -13.85 9.68
C LYS A 307 20.49 -14.68 8.49
N THR A 308 21.11 -14.02 7.51
CA THR A 308 21.59 -14.64 6.27
C THR A 308 22.86 -15.47 6.45
N THR A 309 23.87 -14.90 7.10
CA THR A 309 25.22 -15.51 7.15
C THR A 309 25.46 -16.33 8.42
N GLY A 310 24.82 -15.95 9.53
CA GLY A 310 25.13 -16.46 10.86
C GLY A 310 26.51 -16.07 11.39
N ILE A 311 27.19 -15.09 10.78
CA ILE A 311 28.47 -14.58 11.29
C ILE A 311 28.21 -13.79 12.58
N GLU A 312 28.86 -14.20 13.67
CA GLU A 312 28.64 -13.68 15.03
C GLU A 312 28.84 -12.16 15.13
N ASP A 313 29.81 -11.60 14.41
CA ASP A 313 30.10 -10.16 14.43
C ASP A 313 28.89 -9.28 14.06
N TYR A 314 28.02 -9.72 13.15
CA TYR A 314 26.78 -8.99 12.84
C TYR A 314 25.80 -9.03 14.02
N GLY A 315 25.65 -10.20 14.65
CA GLY A 315 24.79 -10.37 15.82
C GLY A 315 25.27 -9.56 17.03
N ILE A 316 26.60 -9.47 17.24
CA ILE A 316 27.20 -8.61 18.26
C ILE A 316 26.85 -7.14 17.97
N ARG A 317 27.01 -6.69 16.72
CA ARG A 317 26.65 -5.31 16.34
C ARG A 317 25.15 -5.01 16.49
N CYS A 318 24.26 -5.95 16.18
CA CYS A 318 22.83 -5.80 16.48
C CYS A 318 22.61 -5.49 17.97
N ASN A 319 23.30 -6.22 18.84
CA ASN A 319 23.16 -6.06 20.29
C ASN A 319 23.75 -4.73 20.76
N GLU A 320 24.97 -4.40 20.33
CA GLU A 320 25.62 -3.11 20.62
C GLU A 320 24.76 -1.93 20.16
N HIS A 321 24.09 -2.07 19.00
CA HIS A 321 23.17 -1.07 18.49
C HIS A 321 21.97 -0.87 19.42
N LYS A 322 21.28 -1.95 19.80
CA LYS A 322 20.12 -1.89 20.70
C LYS A 322 20.50 -1.46 22.12
N GLU A 323 21.72 -1.75 22.58
CA GLU A 323 22.23 -1.22 23.85
C GLU A 323 22.50 0.29 23.78
N ALA A 324 23.11 0.76 22.69
CA ALA A 324 23.40 2.18 22.49
C ALA A 324 22.15 3.02 22.20
N TYR A 325 21.19 2.44 21.49
CA TYR A 325 19.94 3.08 21.06
C TYR A 325 18.74 2.16 21.36
N PRO A 326 18.31 2.06 22.64
CA PRO A 326 17.24 1.14 23.04
C PRO A 326 15.88 1.39 22.38
N ASP A 327 15.63 2.64 21.97
CA ASP A 327 14.38 3.05 21.35
C ASP A 327 14.42 2.97 19.81
N THR A 328 15.57 2.66 19.21
CA THR A 328 15.68 2.48 17.75
C THR A 328 14.91 1.24 17.32
N SER A 329 13.97 1.42 16.40
CA SER A 329 13.22 0.34 15.77
C SER A 329 13.31 0.47 14.25
N ASN A 330 13.33 -0.67 13.59
CA ASN A 330 13.21 -0.74 12.14
C ASN A 330 12.50 -2.05 11.84
N PHE A 331 11.30 -2.00 11.26
CA PHE A 331 10.44 -3.17 11.08
C PHE A 331 11.17 -4.35 10.41
N ILE A 332 11.87 -4.09 9.31
CA ILE A 332 12.62 -5.12 8.56
C ILE A 332 13.75 -5.69 9.42
N GLY A 333 14.51 -4.84 10.12
CA GLY A 333 15.60 -5.25 11.01
C GLY A 333 15.11 -6.06 12.22
N ASP A 334 14.07 -5.57 12.89
CA ASP A 334 13.44 -6.22 14.05
C ASP A 334 12.85 -7.58 13.64
N PHE A 335 12.15 -7.65 12.50
CA PHE A 335 11.66 -8.90 11.91
C PHE A 335 12.81 -9.88 11.66
N ALA A 336 13.88 -9.45 11.00
CA ALA A 336 15.02 -10.30 10.69
C ALA A 336 15.72 -10.83 11.96
N TYR A 337 15.90 -9.99 12.97
CA TYR A 337 16.53 -10.37 14.22
C TYR A 337 15.66 -11.35 15.03
N LEU A 338 14.34 -11.13 15.08
CA LEU A 338 13.40 -11.99 15.82
C LEU A 338 13.13 -13.33 15.14
N THR A 339 13.21 -13.40 13.81
CA THR A 339 12.94 -14.62 13.02
C THR A 339 14.20 -15.38 12.60
N THR A 340 15.36 -15.00 13.13
CA THR A 340 16.61 -15.70 12.84
C THR A 340 16.64 -17.11 13.47
N SER A 341 17.21 -18.08 12.75
CA SER A 341 17.50 -19.42 13.30
C SER A 341 18.81 -19.46 14.11
N LYS A 342 19.53 -18.33 14.19
CA LYS A 342 20.79 -18.16 14.91
C LYS A 342 20.53 -17.77 16.37
N THR A 343 21.58 -17.77 17.20
CA THR A 343 21.44 -17.36 18.60
C THR A 343 21.15 -15.86 18.68
N ALA A 344 20.00 -15.48 19.23
CA ALA A 344 19.64 -14.09 19.50
C ALA A 344 19.62 -13.81 21.01
N ASP A 345 19.85 -12.56 21.40
CA ASP A 345 19.76 -12.15 22.80
C ASP A 345 18.29 -12.09 23.23
N ILE A 346 17.93 -12.96 24.17
CA ILE A 346 16.54 -13.11 24.65
C ILE A 346 16.01 -11.81 25.28
N THR A 347 16.88 -11.02 25.92
CA THR A 347 16.49 -9.76 26.55
C THR A 347 16.12 -8.72 25.50
N ILE A 348 16.93 -8.61 24.44
CA ILE A 348 16.63 -7.75 23.29
C ILE A 348 15.36 -8.22 22.58
N CYS A 349 15.25 -9.51 22.29
CA CYS A 349 14.04 -10.06 21.66
C CYS A 349 12.78 -9.75 22.50
N THR A 350 12.86 -9.94 23.82
CA THR A 350 11.75 -9.63 24.74
C THR A 350 11.41 -8.14 24.72
N GLY A 351 12.42 -7.26 24.64
CA GLY A 351 12.21 -5.82 24.51
C GLY A 351 11.44 -5.45 23.25
N ILE A 352 11.87 -5.97 22.09
CA ILE A 352 11.22 -5.73 20.79
C ILE A 352 9.78 -6.25 20.81
N ILE A 353 9.55 -7.50 21.23
CA ILE A 353 8.20 -8.10 21.29
C ILE A 353 7.28 -7.29 22.21
N ASN A 354 7.77 -6.86 23.38
CA ASN A 354 6.96 -6.05 24.30
C ASN A 354 6.61 -4.68 23.72
N SER A 355 7.49 -4.09 22.90
CA SER A 355 7.22 -2.83 22.21
C SER A 355 6.06 -2.99 21.23
N TYR A 356 6.14 -3.97 20.33
CA TYR A 356 5.06 -4.25 19.37
C TYR A 356 3.76 -4.70 20.05
N ALA A 357 3.84 -5.49 21.11
CA ALA A 357 2.65 -5.89 21.87
C ALA A 357 1.94 -4.69 22.51
N LYS A 358 2.70 -3.73 23.04
CA LYS A 358 2.16 -2.48 23.59
C LYS A 358 1.54 -1.60 22.50
N GLU A 359 2.16 -1.54 21.33
CA GLU A 359 1.62 -0.81 20.19
C GLU A 359 0.31 -1.44 19.69
N ALA A 360 0.28 -2.77 19.51
CA ALA A 360 -0.93 -3.51 19.17
C ALA A 360 -2.06 -3.33 20.19
N GLU A 361 -1.75 -3.27 21.49
CA GLU A 361 -2.72 -2.94 22.54
C GLU A 361 -3.27 -1.52 22.37
N ASN A 362 -2.42 -0.54 22.06
CA ASN A 362 -2.87 0.83 21.80
C ASN A 362 -3.79 0.88 20.58
N ILE A 363 -3.38 0.29 19.45
CA ILE A 363 -4.17 0.23 18.21
C ILE A 363 -5.55 -0.34 18.51
N SER A 364 -5.63 -1.51 19.16
CA SER A 364 -6.89 -2.16 19.54
C SER A 364 -7.77 -1.31 20.47
N ASN A 365 -7.15 -0.52 21.34
CA ASN A 365 -7.87 0.40 22.23
C ASN A 365 -8.45 1.61 21.50
N PHE A 366 -7.85 2.06 20.40
CA PHE A 366 -8.40 3.15 19.58
C PHE A 366 -9.53 2.65 18.69
N THR A 367 -9.31 1.53 17.99
CA THR A 367 -10.30 0.95 17.06
C THR A 367 -11.62 0.60 17.71
N SER A 368 -11.59 0.09 18.95
CA SER A 368 -12.80 -0.24 19.72
C SER A 368 -13.68 0.96 20.10
N LYS A 369 -13.21 2.20 19.87
CA LYS A 369 -13.95 3.44 20.15
C LYS A 369 -14.32 4.22 18.90
N ASP A 370 -13.85 3.79 17.73
CA ASP A 370 -13.99 4.49 16.47
C ASP A 370 -15.24 4.02 15.71
N ASN A 371 -15.85 4.92 14.94
CA ASN A 371 -17.08 4.61 14.19
C ASN A 371 -16.85 3.88 12.86
N TYR A 372 -15.59 3.81 12.42
CA TYR A 372 -15.14 3.07 11.24
C TYR A 372 -14.16 1.94 11.62
N PHE A 373 -14.03 1.66 12.92
CA PHE A 373 -13.16 0.62 13.47
C PHE A 373 -11.66 0.78 13.16
N ILE A 374 -11.20 2.01 12.93
CA ILE A 374 -9.79 2.32 12.66
C ILE A 374 -9.10 2.96 13.87
N SER A 375 -7.77 2.90 13.86
CA SER A 375 -6.94 3.57 14.85
C SER A 375 -6.75 5.05 14.48
N GLN A 376 -7.40 5.95 15.21
CA GLN A 376 -7.21 7.40 15.02
C GLN A 376 -6.07 7.99 15.89
N ASN A 377 -5.05 7.19 16.23
CA ASN A 377 -3.94 7.65 17.05
C ASN A 377 -2.89 8.44 16.25
N ILE A 378 -3.35 9.51 15.61
CA ILE A 378 -2.60 10.25 14.60
C ILE A 378 -2.24 11.63 15.13
N SER A 379 -1.00 12.06 14.91
CA SER A 379 -0.61 13.45 15.15
C SER A 379 -1.21 14.35 14.06
N SER A 380 -1.49 15.62 14.33
CA SER A 380 -2.26 16.48 13.40
C SER A 380 -1.66 16.70 11.99
N ASN A 381 -0.47 16.17 11.71
CA ASN A 381 0.27 16.34 10.45
C ASN A 381 0.59 15.02 9.76
N GLU A 382 0.18 13.87 10.29
CA GLU A 382 0.42 12.55 9.70
C GLU A 382 -0.71 12.19 8.72
N ASP A 383 -0.32 11.49 7.65
CA ASP A 383 -1.27 10.92 6.70
C ASP A 383 -1.95 9.71 7.34
N ILE A 384 -3.28 9.76 7.43
CA ILE A 384 -4.09 8.72 8.08
C ILE A 384 -3.97 7.38 7.36
N HIS A 385 -3.87 7.38 6.04
CA HIS A 385 -3.83 6.16 5.25
C HIS A 385 -2.50 5.44 5.44
N VAL A 386 -1.39 6.19 5.47
CA VAL A 386 -0.06 5.65 5.81
C VAL A 386 -0.05 5.11 7.24
N ARG A 387 -0.64 5.83 8.22
CA ARG A 387 -0.68 5.32 9.60
C ARG A 387 -1.48 4.03 9.73
N ILE A 388 -2.60 3.93 9.01
CA ILE A 388 -3.45 2.72 8.99
C ILE A 388 -2.64 1.52 8.46
N LEU A 389 -1.84 1.70 7.40
CA LEU A 389 -0.95 0.64 6.90
C LEU A 389 0.11 0.24 7.93
N GLU A 390 0.77 1.22 8.57
CA GLU A 390 1.74 0.93 9.63
C GLU A 390 1.12 0.14 10.80
N ASP A 391 -0.10 0.52 11.21
CA ASP A 391 -0.86 -0.20 12.24
C ASP A 391 -1.16 -1.63 11.78
N MET A 392 -1.56 -1.82 10.53
CA MET A 392 -1.76 -3.15 9.95
C MET A 392 -0.47 -3.97 9.91
N LEU A 393 0.69 -3.39 9.61
CA LEU A 393 1.98 -4.08 9.67
C LEU A 393 2.29 -4.58 11.08
N VAL A 394 2.12 -3.73 12.09
CA VAL A 394 2.31 -4.09 13.51
C VAL A 394 1.39 -5.25 13.89
N MET A 395 0.11 -5.16 13.54
CA MET A 395 -0.89 -6.18 13.85
C MET A 395 -0.60 -7.49 13.10
N SER A 396 -0.21 -7.42 11.83
CA SER A 396 0.17 -8.56 10.99
C SER A 396 1.37 -9.29 11.60
N TYR A 397 2.36 -8.53 12.05
CA TYR A 397 3.54 -9.07 12.71
C TYR A 397 3.21 -9.74 14.05
N MET A 398 2.42 -9.07 14.89
CA MET A 398 2.00 -9.63 16.18
C MET A 398 1.13 -10.87 16.00
N ASN A 399 0.26 -10.91 15.00
CA ASN A 399 -0.56 -12.08 14.67
C ASN A 399 0.30 -13.26 14.19
N TYR A 400 1.39 -13.01 13.47
CA TYR A 400 2.36 -14.04 13.11
C TYR A 400 3.07 -14.63 14.34
N LEU A 401 3.50 -13.79 15.28
CA LEU A 401 4.18 -14.26 16.51
C LEU A 401 3.21 -14.93 17.50
N ILE A 402 2.04 -14.33 17.69
CA ILE A 402 1.01 -14.73 18.64
C ILE A 402 -0.34 -14.65 17.92
N THR A 403 -0.74 -15.75 17.29
CA THR A 403 -2.00 -15.81 16.54
C THR A 403 -3.18 -15.44 17.44
N ASN A 404 -3.88 -14.37 17.08
CA ASN A 404 -5.02 -13.84 17.81
C ASN A 404 -6.10 -13.38 16.83
N LYS A 405 -7.34 -13.89 17.00
CA LYS A 405 -8.49 -13.49 16.17
C LYS A 405 -8.73 -11.98 16.26
N GLU A 406 -8.51 -11.36 17.43
CA GLU A 406 -8.69 -9.92 17.60
C GLU A 406 -7.74 -9.10 16.72
N TYR A 407 -6.47 -9.53 16.58
CA TYR A 407 -5.53 -8.86 15.70
C TYR A 407 -5.95 -8.96 14.24
N ARG A 408 -6.38 -10.16 13.82
CA ARG A 408 -6.93 -10.39 12.48
C ARG A 408 -8.12 -9.50 12.19
N THR A 409 -9.07 -9.40 13.13
CA THR A 409 -10.26 -8.53 12.99
C THR A 409 -9.86 -7.07 12.85
N VAL A 410 -8.87 -6.58 13.60
CA VAL A 410 -8.40 -5.20 13.44
C VAL A 410 -7.78 -4.97 12.06
N ILE A 411 -6.94 -5.90 11.57
CA ILE A 411 -6.35 -5.81 10.23
C ILE A 411 -7.46 -5.77 9.17
N GLN A 412 -8.46 -6.65 9.28
CA GLN A 412 -9.59 -6.70 8.35
C GLN A 412 -10.39 -5.39 8.36
N ASN A 413 -10.68 -4.84 9.53
CA ASN A 413 -11.40 -3.57 9.65
C ASN A 413 -10.62 -2.40 9.01
N HIS A 414 -9.30 -2.35 9.19
CA HIS A 414 -8.46 -1.35 8.51
C HIS A 414 -8.49 -1.55 7.00
N MET A 415 -8.46 -2.80 6.54
CA MET A 415 -8.57 -3.10 5.11
C MET A 415 -9.91 -2.63 4.54
N HIS A 416 -11.03 -2.94 5.22
CA HIS A 416 -12.36 -2.49 4.83
C HIS A 416 -12.45 -0.96 4.77
N TYR A 417 -11.86 -0.26 5.73
CA TYR A 417 -11.77 1.20 5.68
C TYR A 417 -11.02 1.70 4.46
N LEU A 418 -9.84 1.14 4.17
CA LEU A 418 -9.07 1.52 2.98
C LEU A 418 -9.79 1.16 1.68
N CYS A 419 -10.62 0.12 1.67
CA CYS A 419 -11.34 -0.35 0.48
C CYS A 419 -12.76 0.23 0.31
N GLY A 420 -13.18 1.21 1.12
CA GLY A 420 -14.47 1.91 0.89
C GLY A 420 -15.40 2.06 2.08
N GLU A 421 -15.12 1.42 3.22
CA GLU A 421 -15.84 1.66 4.48
C GLU A 421 -15.34 2.92 5.21
N ASN A 422 -15.22 4.01 4.47
CA ASN A 422 -14.72 5.30 4.95
C ASN A 422 -15.70 6.44 4.63
N GLU A 423 -15.41 7.62 5.15
CA GLU A 423 -16.22 8.83 5.06
C GLU A 423 -16.55 9.25 3.63
N ASP A 424 -15.73 8.86 2.66
CA ASP A 424 -15.87 9.23 1.25
C ASP A 424 -16.39 8.10 0.37
N SER A 425 -16.53 6.89 0.92
CA SER A 425 -16.88 5.68 0.18
C SER A 425 -15.93 5.41 -1.00
N ARG A 426 -14.63 5.62 -0.79
CA ARG A 426 -13.58 5.50 -1.83
C ARG A 426 -12.62 4.36 -1.53
N ASP A 427 -12.05 3.79 -2.58
CA ASP A 427 -10.94 2.86 -2.43
C ASP A 427 -9.63 3.64 -2.32
N TYR A 428 -9.19 3.90 -1.08
CA TYR A 428 -7.97 4.66 -0.79
C TYR A 428 -6.69 3.88 -1.12
N LEU A 429 -6.74 2.55 -1.24
CA LEU A 429 -5.58 1.81 -1.76
C LEU A 429 -5.32 2.29 -3.18
N GLU A 430 -6.32 2.22 -4.06
CA GLU A 430 -6.16 2.62 -5.46
C GLU A 430 -6.02 4.13 -5.67
N ASP A 431 -6.71 4.94 -4.86
CA ASP A 431 -6.87 6.37 -5.12
C ASP A 431 -5.86 7.30 -4.40
N GLU A 432 -5.29 6.91 -3.25
CA GLU A 432 -4.58 7.86 -2.37
C GLU A 432 -3.23 7.34 -1.87
N ILE A 433 -3.21 6.15 -1.27
CA ILE A 433 -1.98 5.53 -0.75
C ILE A 433 -0.97 5.31 -1.88
N LEU A 434 -1.49 4.97 -3.05
CA LEU A 434 -0.71 4.54 -4.20
C LEU A 434 -0.48 5.68 -5.19
N GLU A 435 -0.18 6.86 -4.66
CA GLU A 435 0.33 7.98 -5.41
C GLU A 435 1.71 8.42 -4.87
N GLY A 436 2.63 8.77 -5.78
CA GLY A 436 3.92 9.38 -5.42
C GLY A 436 5.08 8.41 -5.22
N ASP A 437 6.14 8.92 -4.58
CA ASP A 437 7.48 8.31 -4.62
C ASP A 437 7.59 6.97 -3.87
N ASN A 438 6.69 6.72 -2.91
CA ASN A 438 6.69 5.52 -2.05
C ASN A 438 5.79 4.38 -2.55
N TYR A 439 5.17 4.53 -3.74
CA TYR A 439 4.22 3.57 -4.32
C TYR A 439 4.67 2.11 -4.18
N LEU A 440 5.90 1.81 -4.62
CA LEU A 440 6.44 0.45 -4.63
C LEU A 440 6.57 -0.14 -3.22
N TYR A 441 6.95 0.70 -2.26
CA TYR A 441 7.06 0.32 -0.86
C TYR A 441 5.69 -0.04 -0.29
N TYR A 442 4.68 0.79 -0.51
CA TYR A 442 3.33 0.54 0.01
C TYR A 442 2.64 -0.68 -0.63
N ARG A 443 2.85 -0.95 -1.93
CA ARG A 443 2.38 -2.21 -2.54
C ARG A 443 3.05 -3.45 -1.95
N ALA A 444 4.34 -3.38 -1.62
CA ALA A 444 5.03 -4.50 -0.97
C ALA A 444 4.59 -4.69 0.50
N GLU A 445 4.25 -3.60 1.19
CA GLU A 445 3.65 -3.59 2.52
C GLU A 445 2.27 -4.24 2.52
N GLU A 446 1.42 -3.90 1.54
CA GLU A 446 0.12 -4.55 1.31
C GLU A 446 0.28 -6.07 1.14
N LEU A 447 1.24 -6.53 0.32
CA LEU A 447 1.51 -7.96 0.17
C LEU A 447 1.87 -8.66 1.48
N PHE A 448 2.67 -8.00 2.32
CA PHE A 448 3.00 -8.52 3.64
C PHE A 448 1.75 -8.66 4.51
N ILE A 449 0.91 -7.61 4.55
CA ILE A 449 -0.35 -7.59 5.29
C ILE A 449 -1.27 -8.72 4.82
N LEU A 450 -1.53 -8.80 3.51
CA LEU A 450 -2.39 -9.82 2.90
C LEU A 450 -1.90 -11.25 3.20
N SER A 451 -0.58 -11.47 3.13
CA SER A 451 0.02 -12.77 3.45
C SER A 451 -0.23 -13.23 4.90
N SER A 452 -0.45 -12.28 5.82
CA SER A 452 -0.72 -12.52 7.24
C SER A 452 -2.19 -12.78 7.56
N ILE A 453 -3.12 -12.24 6.75
CA ILE A 453 -4.57 -12.41 6.94
C ILE A 453 -5.01 -13.82 6.53
N ASP A 454 -4.46 -14.32 5.42
CA ASP A 454 -4.82 -15.61 4.83
C ASP A 454 -3.85 -16.75 5.23
N VAL A 455 -3.24 -16.62 6.41
CA VAL A 455 -2.51 -17.75 7.02
C VAL A 455 -3.55 -18.81 7.37
N LYS A 456 -3.71 -19.80 6.49
CA LYS A 456 -4.46 -21.01 6.78
C LYS A 456 -3.95 -21.52 8.13
N TYR A 457 -4.83 -21.55 9.13
CA TYR A 457 -4.53 -22.16 10.42
C TYR A 457 -4.00 -23.57 10.14
N LYS A 458 -2.66 -23.73 10.15
CA LYS A 458 -2.04 -25.04 10.30
C LYS A 458 -2.36 -25.42 11.74
N VAL A 459 -3.56 -25.99 11.94
CA VAL A 459 -3.82 -26.81 13.12
C VAL A 459 -2.61 -27.74 13.20
N PRO A 460 -1.78 -27.68 14.24
CA PRO A 460 -0.63 -28.55 14.33
C PRO A 460 -1.17 -29.97 14.20
N GLU A 461 -0.73 -30.70 13.16
CA GLU A 461 -0.96 -32.14 13.14
C GLU A 461 -0.39 -32.66 14.46
N GLN A 462 -1.28 -33.15 15.33
CA GLN A 462 -0.86 -33.83 16.55
C GLN A 462 -0.07 -35.06 16.12
N ASN A 463 1.25 -34.95 16.13
CA ASN A 463 2.17 -36.09 16.09
C ASN A 463 2.41 -36.61 17.49
#